data_AF-A0A7J9JPK7-F1
#
_entry.id   AF-A0A7J9JPK7-F1
#
_cell.length_a   1.000
_cell.length_b   1.000
_cell.length_c   1.000
_cell.angle_alpha   90.00
_cell.angle_beta   90.00
_cell.angle_gamma   90.00
#
_symmetry.space_group_name_H-M   'P 1'
#
loop_
_entity.id
_entity.type
_entity.pdbx_description
1 polymer ?
#
loop_
_entity_poly.entity_id
_entity_poly.type
_entity_poly.pdbx_seq_one_letter_code
_entity_poly.pdbx_strand_id
1 'polypeptide(L)'
;MALSIVKGLLEQYVQSLFNEGIINEQFSHIQHLKMVGRTEHFVQLINTYCLDVESILAQLASSIDLPEVDFSKLAALAAEVTERSSRFLLALDWTKTEFTQTQNKLQVLVQ
;
A
#
# COMPACT_ATOMS: atom_id res chain seq x y z
N MET A 1 -11.92 -14.23 -23.20
CA MET A 1 -11.32 -13.13 -23.98
C MET A 1 -11.26 -11.83 -23.19
N ALA A 2 -12.39 -11.28 -22.70
CA ALA A 2 -12.38 -10.03 -21.91
C ALA A 2 -11.47 -10.07 -20.66
N LEU A 3 -11.51 -11.16 -19.87
CA LEU A 3 -10.68 -11.31 -18.67
C LEU A 3 -9.17 -11.28 -18.97
N SER A 4 -8.75 -11.87 -20.09
CA SER A 4 -7.35 -11.92 -20.52
C SER A 4 -6.82 -10.54 -20.91
N ILE A 5 -7.67 -9.73 -21.54
CA ILE A 5 -7.36 -8.35 -21.93
C ILE A 5 -7.26 -7.46 -20.70
N VAL A 6 -8.24 -7.54 -19.78
CA VAL A 6 -8.24 -6.77 -18.53
C VAL A 6 -7.00 -7.10 -17.69
N LYS A 7 -6.60 -8.37 -17.62
CA LYS A 7 -5.39 -8.78 -16.92
C LYS A 7 -4.12 -8.18 -17.54
N GLY A 8 -4.00 -8.22 -18.87
CA GLY A 8 -2.87 -7.61 -19.58
C GLY A 8 -2.79 -6.10 -19.39
N LEU A 9 -3.92 -5.40 -19.38
CA LEU A 9 -3.99 -3.96 -19.11
C LEU A 9 -3.58 -3.63 -17.67
N LEU A 10 -4.01 -4.44 -16.69
CA LEU A 10 -3.61 -4.26 -15.30
C LEU A 10 -2.10 -4.46 -15.09
N GLU A 11 -1.53 -5.50 -15.70
CA GLU A 11 -0.09 -5.76 -15.65
C GLU A 11 0.72 -4.59 -16.26
N GLN A 12 0.28 -4.05 -17.40
CA GLN A 12 0.90 -2.88 -18.01
C GLN A 12 0.77 -1.62 -17.14
N TYR A 13 -0.38 -1.40 -16.52
CA TYR A 13 -0.62 -0.25 -15.65
C TYR A 13 0.29 -0.27 -14.43
N VAL A 14 0.39 -1.42 -13.75
CA VAL A 14 1.30 -1.58 -12.60
C VAL A 14 2.74 -1.37 -13.04
N GLN A 15 3.15 -1.91 -14.19
CA GLN A 15 4.51 -1.69 -14.70
C GLN A 15 4.78 -0.20 -14.94
N SER A 16 3.81 0.58 -15.41
CA SER A 16 3.92 2.04 -15.53
C SER A 16 4.15 2.70 -14.17
N LEU A 17 3.34 2.35 -13.16
CA LEU A 17 3.50 2.88 -11.80
C LEU A 17 4.88 2.58 -11.21
N PHE A 18 5.45 1.42 -11.51
CA PHE A 18 6.80 1.06 -11.08
C PHE A 18 7.86 1.90 -11.80
N ASN A 19 7.75 2.04 -13.13
CA ASN A 19 8.67 2.84 -13.91
C ASN A 19 8.63 4.33 -13.53
N GLU A 20 7.48 4.83 -13.08
CA GLU A 20 7.29 6.19 -12.58
C GLU A 20 7.78 6.37 -11.13
N GLY A 21 8.20 5.29 -10.45
CA GLY A 21 8.66 5.32 -9.07
C GLY A 21 7.55 5.53 -8.03
N ILE A 22 6.28 5.45 -8.45
CA ILE A 22 5.11 5.56 -7.57
C ILE A 22 5.02 4.33 -6.66
N ILE A 23 5.35 3.16 -7.21
CA ILE A 23 5.47 1.91 -6.47
C ILE A 23 6.91 1.40 -6.57
N ASN A 24 7.41 0.80 -5.49
CA ASN A 24 8.79 0.29 -5.40
C ASN A 24 8.83 -1.24 -5.55
N GLU A 25 10.04 -1.82 -5.47
CA GLU A 25 10.22 -3.27 -5.56
C GLU A 25 9.44 -4.03 -4.48
N GLN A 26 9.22 -3.43 -3.31
CA GLN A 26 8.42 -4.05 -2.25
C GLN A 26 6.97 -4.25 -2.69
N PHE A 27 6.41 -3.31 -3.46
CA PHE A 27 5.06 -3.43 -4.05
C PHE A 27 4.99 -4.51 -5.13
N SER A 28 6.01 -4.61 -5.99
CA SER A 28 6.10 -5.67 -7.01
C SER A 28 6.08 -7.07 -6.38
N HIS A 29 6.79 -7.25 -5.27
CA HIS A 29 6.80 -8.51 -4.51
C HIS A 29 5.43 -8.90 -3.95
N ILE A 30 4.57 -7.93 -3.65
CA ILE A 30 3.22 -8.16 -3.11
C ILE A 30 2.27 -8.59 -4.23
N GLN A 31 2.40 -8.02 -5.43
CA GLN A 31 1.58 -8.42 -6.58
C GLN A 31 1.87 -9.86 -7.05
N HIS A 32 3.14 -10.28 -6.99
CA HIS A 32 3.53 -11.64 -7.39
C HIS A 32 2.98 -12.73 -6.45
N LEU A 33 2.66 -12.38 -5.20
CA LEU A 33 1.97 -13.27 -4.28
C LEU A 33 0.49 -13.25 -4.62
N LYS A 34 0.04 -14.27 -5.37
CA LYS A 34 -1.38 -14.54 -5.62
C LYS A 34 -2.15 -14.55 -4.29
N MET A 35 -2.75 -13.42 -3.93
CA MET A 35 -3.60 -13.22 -2.74
C MET A 35 -4.95 -13.92 -2.92
N VAL A 36 -4.92 -15.24 -3.15
CA VAL A 36 -6.10 -16.08 -3.23
C VAL A 36 -6.67 -16.18 -1.82
N GLY A 37 -7.72 -15.40 -1.56
CA GLY A 37 -8.51 -15.49 -0.32
C GLY A 37 -8.42 -14.29 0.64
N ARG A 38 -7.61 -13.25 0.38
CA ARG A 38 -7.54 -12.03 1.22
C ARG A 38 -7.49 -10.71 0.44
N THR A 39 -8.01 -10.71 -0.79
CA THR A 39 -8.04 -9.51 -1.65
C THR A 39 -8.76 -8.34 -0.98
N GLU A 40 -9.82 -8.62 -0.21
CA GLU A 40 -10.59 -7.60 0.51
C GLU A 40 -9.77 -6.90 1.59
N HIS A 41 -8.93 -7.63 2.35
CA HIS A 41 -8.08 -7.04 3.38
C HIS A 41 -6.99 -6.15 2.79
N PHE A 42 -6.47 -6.49 1.61
CA PHE A 42 -5.50 -5.65 0.91
C PHE A 42 -6.12 -4.36 0.38
N VAL A 43 -7.31 -4.45 -0.21
CA VAL A 43 -8.07 -3.27 -0.66
C VAL A 43 -8.43 -2.38 0.54
N GLN A 44 -8.84 -2.96 1.67
CA GLN A 44 -9.09 -2.23 2.92
C GLN A 44 -7.83 -1.53 3.45
N LEU A 45 -6.67 -2.19 3.39
CA LEU A 45 -5.40 -1.63 3.84
C LEU A 45 -4.99 -0.42 2.97
N ILE A 46 -5.12 -0.54 1.64
CA ILE A 46 -4.87 0.56 0.70
C ILE A 46 -5.84 1.71 0.96
N ASN A 47 -7.14 1.42 1.05
CA ASN A 47 -8.15 2.46 1.26
C ASN A 47 -7.94 3.19 2.59
N THR A 48 -7.64 2.47 3.67
CA THR A 48 -7.35 3.08 4.98
C THR A 48 -6.12 3.98 4.90
N TYR A 49 -5.05 3.51 4.25
CA TYR A 49 -3.86 4.33 4.04
C TYR A 49 -4.15 5.59 3.23
N CYS A 50 -4.90 5.48 2.12
CA CYS A 50 -5.26 6.63 1.29
C CYS A 50 -6.08 7.67 2.07
N LEU A 51 -7.09 7.23 2.84
CA LEU A 51 -7.93 8.12 3.64
C LEU A 51 -7.13 8.81 4.76
N ASP A 52 -6.25 8.08 5.45
CA ASP A 52 -5.38 8.63 6.48
C ASP A 52 -4.46 9.71 5.90
N VAL A 53 -3.78 9.41 4.78
CA VAL A 53 -2.85 10.35 4.14
C VAL A 53 -3.58 11.56 3.55
N GLU A 54 -4.74 11.36 2.92
CA GLU A 54 -5.56 12.45 2.39
C GLU A 54 -5.99 13.42 3.49
N SER A 55 -6.42 12.90 4.64
CA SER A 55 -6.75 13.71 5.82
C SER A 55 -5.55 14.52 6.34
N ILE A 56 -4.36 13.91 6.40
CA ILE A 56 -3.15 14.61 6.85
C ILE A 56 -2.71 15.67 5.84
N LEU A 57 -2.79 15.39 4.53
CA LEU A 57 -2.48 16.34 3.47
C LEU A 57 -3.46 17.52 3.45
N ALA A 58 -4.75 17.28 3.68
CA ALA A 58 -5.73 18.35 3.81
C ALA A 58 -5.43 19.25 5.02
N GLN A 59 -5.01 18.66 6.14
CA GLN A 59 -4.58 19.41 7.33
C GLN A 59 -3.29 20.22 7.06
N LEU A 60 -2.32 19.66 6.34
CA LEU A 60 -1.11 20.37 5.91
C LEU A 60 -1.46 21.57 5.02
N ALA A 61 -2.29 21.36 3.98
CA ALA A 61 -2.72 22.43 3.08
C ALA A 61 -3.41 23.57 3.86
N SER A 62 -4.38 23.23 4.70
CA SER A 62 -5.10 24.22 5.53
C SER A 62 -4.20 24.97 6.53
N SER A 63 -3.08 24.36 6.95
CA SER A 63 -2.15 24.98 7.90
C SER A 63 -1.14 25.92 7.22
N ILE A 64 -0.84 25.71 5.93
CA ILE A 64 0.05 26.56 5.14
C ILE A 64 -0.64 27.85 4.69
N ASP A 65 -1.96 27.81 4.50
CA ASP A 65 -2.77 28.98 4.13
C ASP A 65 -3.00 29.96 5.29
N LEU A 66 -2.53 29.65 6.50
CA LEU A 66 -2.64 30.52 7.67
C LEU A 66 -1.61 31.66 7.63
N PRO A 67 -1.97 32.89 8.03
CA PRO A 67 -1.05 34.02 8.08
C PRO A 67 0.08 33.86 9.11
N GLU A 68 -0.12 33.01 10.13
CA GLU A 68 0.91 32.59 11.07
C GLU A 68 0.96 31.06 11.09
N VAL A 69 2.00 30.51 10.45
CA VAL A 69 2.16 29.06 10.26
C VAL A 69 2.89 28.44 11.44
N ASP A 70 2.28 27.45 12.08
CA ASP A 70 2.94 26.63 13.10
C ASP A 70 3.79 25.52 12.43
N PHE A 71 5.09 25.79 12.29
CA PHE A 71 6.05 24.84 11.74
C PHE A 71 6.21 23.56 12.57
N SER A 72 5.96 23.60 13.88
CA SER A 72 6.04 22.41 14.73
C SER A 72 4.90 21.45 14.40
N LYS A 73 3.70 22.00 14.19
CA LYS A 73 2.53 21.24 13.74
C LYS A 73 2.73 20.67 12.33
N LEU A 74 3.30 21.46 11.40
CA LEU A 74 3.61 20.97 10.05
C LEU A 74 4.63 19.82 10.07
N ALA A 75 5.68 19.93 10.89
CA ALA A 75 6.69 18.88 11.03
C ALA A 75 6.07 17.60 11.62
N ALA A 76 5.18 17.71 12.60
CA ALA A 76 4.46 16.56 13.16
C ALA A 76 3.56 15.88 12.12
N LEU A 77 2.81 16.66 11.32
CA LEU A 77 1.97 16.12 10.25
C LEU A 77 2.80 15.44 9.16
N ALA A 78 3.93 16.02 8.75
CA ALA A 78 4.84 15.40 7.78
C ALA A 78 5.48 14.10 8.29
N ALA A 79 5.85 14.07 9.58
CA ALA A 79 6.33 12.86 10.23
C ALA A 79 5.24 11.78 10.28
N GLU A 80 3.98 12.16 10.53
CA GLU A 80 2.86 11.21 10.53
C GLU A 80 2.64 10.58 9.15
N VAL A 81 2.68 11.35 8.05
CA VAL A 81 2.60 10.76 6.69
C VAL A 81 3.70 9.73 6.45
N THR A 82 4.93 10.04 6.88
CA THR A 82 6.09 9.14 6.75
C THR A 82 5.87 7.86 7.55
N GLU A 83 5.37 7.99 8.78
CA GLU A 83 5.07 6.85 9.64
C GLU A 83 3.94 5.97 9.08
N ARG A 84 2.86 6.57 8.58
CA ARG A 84 1.74 5.86 7.93
C ARG A 84 2.23 5.06 6.71
N SER A 85 3.11 5.67 5.92
CA SER A 85 3.74 5.02 4.75
C SER A 85 4.58 3.82 5.18
N SER A 86 5.37 3.95 6.25
CA SER A 86 6.17 2.86 6.81
C SER A 86 5.31 1.71 7.37
N ARG A 87 4.25 2.05 8.13
CA ARG A 87 3.32 1.05 8.69
C ARG A 87 2.58 0.28 7.60
N PHE A 88 2.20 0.95 6.51
CA PHE A 88 1.61 0.28 5.34
C PHE A 88 2.56 -0.76 4.76
N LEU A 89 3.84 -0.41 4.54
CA LEU A 89 4.85 -1.35 4.05
C LEU A 89 5.08 -2.53 5.00
N LEU A 90 5.12 -2.29 6.32
CA LEU A 90 5.26 -3.35 7.33
C LEU A 90 4.05 -4.31 7.37
N ALA A 91 2.83 -3.78 7.30
CA ALA A 91 1.62 -4.58 7.28
C ALA A 91 1.56 -5.50 6.05
N LEU A 92 2.07 -5.01 4.93
CA LEU A 92 2.19 -5.81 3.71
C LEU A 92 3.24 -6.92 3.83
N ASP A 93 4.40 -6.63 4.40
CA ASP A 93 5.45 -7.64 4.64
C ASP A 93 4.99 -8.74 5.63
N TRP A 94 4.25 -8.34 6.67
CA TRP A 94 3.62 -9.29 7.61
C TRP A 94 2.61 -10.19 6.91
N THR A 95 1.70 -9.61 6.11
CA THR A 95 0.68 -10.36 5.36
C THR A 95 1.32 -11.39 4.41
N LYS A 96 2.43 -11.02 3.78
CA LYS A 96 3.24 -11.90 2.94
C LYS A 96 3.84 -13.07 3.73
N THR A 97 4.41 -12.78 4.90
CA THR A 97 5.04 -13.81 5.75
C THR A 97 4.02 -14.84 6.22
N GLU A 98 2.88 -14.38 6.73
CA GLU A 98 1.78 -15.25 7.19
C GLU A 98 1.23 -16.14 6.08
N PHE A 99 1.06 -15.58 4.87
CA PHE A 99 0.61 -16.34 3.71
C PHE A 99 1.60 -17.45 3.34
N THR A 100 2.89 -17.11 3.25
CA THR A 100 3.96 -18.06 2.91
C THR A 100 4.02 -19.21 3.93
N GLN A 101 3.93 -18.88 5.23
CA GLN A 101 3.90 -19.88 6.29
C GLN A 101 2.67 -20.79 6.20
N THR A 102 1.49 -20.23 5.91
CA THR A 102 0.25 -21.00 5.78
C THR A 102 0.31 -21.95 4.58
N GLN A 103 0.80 -21.47 3.44
CA GLN A 103 0.97 -22.30 2.24
C GLN A 103 1.93 -23.46 2.49
N ASN A 104 3.08 -23.21 3.13
CA ASN A 104 4.05 -24.25 3.46
C ASN A 104 3.45 -25.31 4.38
N LYS A 105 2.67 -24.92 5.40
CA LYS A 105 1.99 -25.85 6.30
C LYS A 105 0.95 -26.71 5.57
N LEU A 106 0.18 -26.13 4.65
CA LEU A 106 -0.80 -26.86 3.84
C LEU A 106 -0.14 -27.86 2.88
N GLN A 107 1.00 -27.51 2.27
CA GLN A 107 1.75 -28.45 1.44
C GLN A 107 2.25 -29.66 2.23
N VAL A 108 2.71 -29.45 3.47
CA VAL A 108 3.16 -30.53 4.36
C VAL A 108 2.00 -31.45 4.77
N LEU A 109 0.78 -30.93 4.92
CA LEU A 109 -0.41 -31.71 5.29
C LEU A 109 -1.04 -32.50 4.13
N VAL A 110 -0.67 -32.20 2.89
CA VAL A 110 -1.23 -32.82 1.67
C VAL A 110 -0.28 -33.92 1.12
N GLN A 111 0.82 -34.21 1.82
CA GLN A 111 1.69 -35.38 1.61
C GLN A 111 1.24 -36.55 2.47
#